data_AF-A0A081KEM3-F1
#
_entry.id   AF-A0A081KEM3-F1
#
_cell.length_a   1.000
_cell.length_b   1.000
_cell.length_c   1.000
_cell.angle_alpha   90.00
_cell.angle_beta   90.00
_cell.angle_gamma   90.00
#
_symmetry.space_group_name_H-M   'P 1'
#
loop_
_entity.id
_entity.type
_entity.pdbx_description
1 polymer ?
#
loop_
_entity_poly.entity_id
_entity_poly.type
_entity_poly.pdbx_seq_one_letter_code
_entity_poly.pdbx_strand_id
1 'polypeptide(L)'
;MNNKNCGLLMMLLASFWLQGCSWLNFFGEVEVLPEKVSPLRFETRWFHPELPAESLGLPESSKTLVGECEFQSELLKLRSNQHRGLLLPLMAFGEQGQITLDLIASKPVYKLLQSEWSLGSPYDSLQLYQRWVSGVEHSCPDGLRRELPHCVMKPFYSLGGLLDSDSSYELERINNWLTQQAPLDYLILPDLALLKSDSVLQLSYSPNSPVITEQNSESSYQHLQPFMLRKSLDWVLLDNDNRLISDEFVSYGRCSVSWQGLNAQGDSGDGQPLDFDYLSQISAVINKRMHDLLKDISF
;
A
#
# COMPACT_ATOMS: atom_id res chain seq x y z
N MET A 1 62.63 62.25 -0.13
CA MET A 1 61.15 62.26 -0.25
C MET A 1 60.73 60.95 -0.88
N ASN A 2 59.80 60.25 -0.23
CA ASN A 2 59.72 58.79 -0.19
C ASN A 2 58.87 58.15 -1.30
N ASN A 3 59.50 57.25 -2.06
CA ASN A 3 58.92 56.28 -2.98
C ASN A 3 58.21 55.12 -2.22
N LYS A 4 57.12 55.41 -1.49
CA LYS A 4 56.35 54.35 -0.78
C LYS A 4 54.87 54.23 -1.18
N ASN A 5 54.36 55.09 -2.07
CA ASN A 5 52.93 55.11 -2.38
C ASN A 5 52.52 54.41 -3.69
N CYS A 6 53.47 53.87 -4.47
CA CYS A 6 53.14 53.21 -5.75
C CYS A 6 52.76 51.73 -5.59
N GLY A 7 53.23 51.07 -4.52
CA GLY A 7 52.95 49.64 -4.30
C GLY A 7 51.53 49.34 -3.78
N LEU A 8 50.92 50.28 -3.06
CA LEU A 8 49.61 50.07 -2.43
C LEU A 8 48.46 50.20 -3.43
N LEU A 9 48.63 50.98 -4.50
CA LEU A 9 47.62 51.16 -5.54
C LEU A 9 47.53 49.94 -6.49
N MET A 10 48.67 49.26 -6.73
CA MET A 10 48.72 48.03 -7.54
C MET A 10 48.13 46.81 -6.81
N MET A 11 48.20 46.75 -5.48
CA MET A 11 47.57 45.66 -4.72
C MET A 11 46.04 45.79 -4.62
N LEU A 12 45.48 47.00 -4.67
CA LEU A 12 44.02 47.22 -4.65
C LEU A 12 43.34 46.95 -6.00
N LEU A 13 44.08 46.98 -7.11
CA LEU A 13 43.55 46.63 -8.43
C LEU A 13 43.61 45.12 -8.72
N ALA A 14 44.53 44.37 -8.09
CA ALA A 14 44.62 42.93 -8.23
C ALA A 14 43.52 42.16 -7.49
N SER A 15 42.94 42.74 -6.43
CA SER A 15 41.81 42.13 -5.68
C SER A 15 40.46 42.24 -6.40
N PHE A 16 40.32 43.12 -7.40
CA PHE A 16 39.13 43.21 -8.23
C PHE A 16 39.09 42.18 -9.37
N TRP A 17 40.24 41.65 -9.79
CA TRP A 17 40.33 40.64 -10.86
C TRP A 17 40.24 39.20 -10.37
N LEU A 18 40.43 38.94 -9.07
CA LEU A 18 40.29 37.61 -8.47
C LEU A 18 38.89 37.30 -7.92
N GLN A 19 37.95 38.27 -7.96
CA GLN A 19 36.54 38.04 -7.62
C GLN A 19 35.65 37.78 -8.86
N GLY A 20 36.22 37.80 -10.07
CA GLY A 20 35.50 37.67 -11.34
C GLY A 20 35.14 36.24 -11.78
N CYS A 21 35.63 35.19 -11.11
CA CYS A 21 35.35 33.80 -11.50
C CYS A 21 34.30 33.10 -10.62
N SER A 22 33.57 33.81 -9.77
CA SER A 22 32.50 33.22 -8.95
C SER A 22 31.08 33.53 -9.46
N TRP A 23 30.94 34.43 -10.44
CA TRP A 23 29.63 34.83 -11.00
C TRP A 23 29.23 34.08 -12.27
N LEU A 24 30.09 33.18 -12.78
CA LEU A 24 29.79 32.35 -13.95
C LEU A 24 29.18 30.97 -13.61
N ASN A 25 29.09 30.60 -12.33
CA ASN A 25 28.27 29.46 -11.90
C ASN A 25 26.79 29.83 -11.65
N PHE A 26 26.40 31.09 -11.84
CA PHE A 26 25.01 31.53 -11.70
C PHE A 26 24.17 31.29 -12.98
N PHE A 27 24.81 31.03 -14.12
CA PHE A 27 24.14 30.70 -15.39
C PHE A 27 24.45 29.27 -15.86
N GLY A 28 24.69 28.37 -14.90
CA GLY A 28 25.20 27.01 -15.15
C GLY A 28 24.44 25.89 -14.46
N GLU A 29 23.25 26.14 -13.89
CA GLU A 29 22.28 25.07 -13.78
C GLU A 29 21.45 25.12 -15.06
N VAL A 30 21.81 24.25 -16.00
CA VAL A 30 20.80 23.69 -16.90
C VAL A 30 19.76 23.13 -15.96
N GLU A 31 18.65 23.84 -15.74
CA GLU A 31 17.39 23.24 -15.32
C GLU A 31 17.16 22.14 -16.34
N VAL A 32 17.63 20.94 -16.01
CA VAL A 32 17.15 19.72 -16.62
C VAL A 32 15.69 19.70 -16.19
N LEU A 33 14.84 20.31 -17.02
CA LEU A 33 13.40 20.27 -16.88
C LEU A 33 13.07 18.83 -16.53
N PRO A 34 12.53 18.56 -15.34
CA PRO A 34 12.34 17.20 -14.87
C PRO A 34 11.55 16.50 -15.96
N GLU A 35 12.17 15.46 -16.54
CA GLU A 35 11.59 14.68 -17.62
C GLU A 35 10.16 14.35 -17.20
N LYS A 36 9.19 14.91 -17.94
CA LYS A 36 7.78 14.83 -17.58
C LYS A 36 7.32 13.41 -17.87
N VAL A 37 7.60 12.50 -16.94
CA VAL A 37 7.15 11.12 -16.99
C VAL A 37 5.64 11.16 -17.05
N SER A 38 5.03 10.65 -18.12
CA SER A 38 3.58 10.63 -18.25
C SER A 38 3.01 9.52 -17.37
N PRO A 39 1.79 9.70 -16.81
CA PRO A 39 1.13 8.62 -16.08
C PRO A 39 0.97 7.40 -16.97
N LEU A 40 1.21 6.22 -16.41
CA LEU A 40 1.11 4.95 -17.13
C LEU A 40 -0.21 4.28 -16.76
N ARG A 41 -0.99 3.90 -17.77
CA ARG A 41 -2.19 3.08 -17.56
C ARG A 41 -2.26 1.98 -18.61
N PHE A 42 -2.56 0.77 -18.20
CA PHE A 42 -2.87 -0.33 -19.11
C PHE A 42 -3.84 -1.32 -18.48
N GLU A 43 -4.47 -2.10 -19.35
CA GLU A 43 -5.51 -3.06 -19.01
C GLU A 43 -5.27 -4.35 -19.80
N THR A 44 -5.52 -5.49 -19.16
CA THR A 44 -5.48 -6.82 -19.76
C THR A 44 -6.69 -7.63 -19.29
N ARG A 45 -7.11 -8.60 -20.10
CA ARG A 45 -8.31 -9.40 -19.84
C ARG A 45 -8.04 -10.88 -20.06
N TRP A 46 -8.55 -11.71 -19.15
CA TRP A 46 -8.45 -13.16 -19.23
C TRP A 46 -9.83 -13.79 -19.15
N PHE A 47 -10.16 -14.60 -20.16
CA PHE A 47 -11.41 -15.37 -20.19
C PHE A 47 -11.23 -16.75 -19.54
N HIS A 48 -12.14 -17.12 -18.65
CA HIS A 48 -12.11 -18.35 -17.86
C HIS A 48 -13.43 -19.13 -18.04
N PRO A 49 -13.56 -19.95 -19.11
CA PRO A 49 -14.81 -20.65 -19.43
C PRO A 49 -15.21 -21.71 -18.40
N GLU A 50 -14.21 -22.29 -17.73
CA GLU A 50 -14.38 -23.36 -16.72
C GLU A 50 -14.86 -22.84 -15.35
N LEU A 51 -14.99 -21.52 -15.18
CA LEU A 51 -15.55 -20.95 -13.97
C LEU A 51 -17.07 -21.22 -13.97
N PRO A 52 -17.64 -22.02 -13.05
CA PRO A 52 -19.09 -22.16 -12.96
C PRO A 52 -19.73 -20.86 -12.41
N ALA A 53 -19.87 -19.87 -13.28
CA ALA A 53 -20.49 -18.58 -12.98
C ALA A 53 -21.88 -18.76 -12.37
N GLU A 54 -22.66 -19.71 -12.88
CA GLU A 54 -24.02 -20.01 -12.40
C GLU A 54 -24.05 -20.52 -10.95
N SER A 55 -23.11 -21.37 -10.52
CA SER A 55 -23.04 -21.86 -9.14
C SER A 55 -22.63 -20.79 -8.12
N LEU A 56 -22.09 -19.68 -8.60
CA LEU A 56 -21.70 -18.52 -7.81
C LEU A 56 -22.74 -17.39 -7.86
N GLY A 57 -23.87 -17.60 -8.54
CA GLY A 57 -24.87 -16.56 -8.77
C GLY A 57 -24.37 -15.44 -9.69
N LEU A 58 -23.34 -15.69 -10.50
CA LEU A 58 -22.74 -14.70 -11.39
C LEU A 58 -23.32 -14.79 -12.79
N PRO A 59 -23.50 -13.65 -13.48
CA PRO A 59 -23.85 -13.68 -14.89
C PRO A 59 -22.72 -14.29 -15.71
N GLU A 60 -23.06 -14.92 -16.85
CA GLU A 60 -22.08 -15.52 -17.78
C GLU A 60 -21.02 -14.50 -18.27
N SER A 61 -21.35 -13.20 -18.28
CA SER A 61 -20.40 -12.11 -18.55
C SER A 61 -19.27 -12.00 -17.51
N SER A 62 -19.47 -12.55 -16.31
CA SER A 62 -18.49 -12.56 -15.21
C SER A 62 -17.45 -13.67 -15.31
N LYS A 63 -17.38 -14.39 -16.43
CA LYS A 63 -16.27 -15.30 -16.77
C LYS A 63 -15.00 -14.59 -17.23
N THR A 64 -14.97 -13.25 -17.18
CA THR A 64 -13.80 -12.45 -17.56
C THR A 64 -13.16 -11.81 -16.33
N LEU A 65 -11.87 -12.07 -16.15
CA LEU A 65 -11.02 -11.40 -15.17
C LEU A 65 -10.33 -10.22 -15.86
N VAL A 66 -10.31 -9.07 -15.19
CA VAL A 66 -9.69 -7.84 -15.68
C VAL A 66 -8.51 -7.50 -14.79
N GLY A 67 -7.34 -7.31 -15.41
CA GLY A 67 -6.14 -6.78 -14.78
C GLY A 67 -5.92 -5.34 -15.22
N GLU A 68 -5.76 -4.43 -14.27
CA GLU A 68 -5.56 -3.00 -14.54
C GLU A 68 -4.39 -2.50 -13.71
N CYS A 69 -3.51 -1.71 -14.32
CA CYS A 69 -2.54 -0.92 -13.57
C CYS A 69 -2.59 0.55 -13.98
N GLU A 70 -2.41 1.42 -12.99
CA GLU A 70 -2.31 2.86 -13.13
C GLU A 70 -1.17 3.38 -12.24
N PHE A 71 -0.27 4.20 -12.78
CA PHE A 71 0.84 4.79 -12.05
C PHE A 71 0.94 6.28 -12.34
N GLN A 72 0.95 7.10 -11.29
CA GLN A 72 1.17 8.53 -11.39
C GLN A 72 2.65 8.84 -11.61
N SER A 73 2.93 10.00 -12.18
CA SER A 73 4.26 10.46 -12.56
C SER A 73 5.23 10.53 -11.38
N GLU A 74 4.74 10.91 -10.21
CA GLU A 74 5.47 11.05 -8.95
C GLU A 74 6.06 9.71 -8.52
N LEU A 75 5.26 8.67 -8.57
CA LEU A 75 5.67 7.32 -8.21
C LEU A 75 6.67 6.73 -9.20
N LEU A 76 6.48 6.98 -10.50
CA LEU A 76 7.37 6.46 -11.54
C LEU A 76 8.81 7.00 -11.42
N LYS A 77 9.01 8.16 -10.80
CA LYS A 77 10.34 8.71 -10.49
C LYS A 77 11.10 7.87 -9.45
N LEU A 78 10.38 7.14 -8.60
CA LEU A 78 10.95 6.32 -7.51
C LEU A 78 11.38 4.92 -7.96
N ARG A 79 11.18 4.55 -9.22
CA ARG A 79 11.52 3.23 -9.75
C ARG A 79 13.04 2.95 -9.84
N SER A 80 13.88 3.90 -9.45
CA SER A 80 15.34 3.69 -9.43
C SER A 80 15.77 2.87 -8.21
N ASN A 81 16.91 2.16 -8.32
CA ASN A 81 17.48 1.39 -7.19
C ASN A 81 17.89 2.25 -5.97
N GLN A 82 17.75 3.58 -6.06
CA GLN A 82 18.10 4.50 -4.99
C GLN A 82 16.96 4.69 -3.98
N HIS A 83 15.71 4.44 -4.38
CA HIS A 83 14.55 4.63 -3.51
C HIS A 83 14.07 3.31 -2.94
N ARG A 84 14.03 3.24 -1.61
CA ARG A 84 13.72 2.00 -0.89
C ARG A 84 12.26 2.02 -0.44
N GLY A 85 11.54 0.93 -0.65
CA GLY A 85 10.19 0.78 -0.11
C GLY A 85 9.98 -0.50 0.69
N LEU A 86 8.80 -0.66 1.28
CA LEU A 86 8.38 -1.91 1.93
C LEU A 86 7.13 -2.46 1.26
N LEU A 87 7.06 -3.78 1.09
CA LEU A 87 5.88 -4.48 0.58
C LEU A 87 5.19 -5.19 1.73
N LEU A 88 4.00 -4.74 2.13
CA LEU A 88 3.18 -5.48 3.07
C LEU A 88 2.78 -6.83 2.40
N PRO A 89 2.95 -7.99 3.08
CA PRO A 89 2.64 -9.27 2.46
C PRO A 89 1.15 -9.34 2.10
N LEU A 90 0.86 -10.04 1.00
CA LEU A 90 -0.50 -10.25 0.53
C LEU A 90 -1.38 -10.88 1.61
N MET A 91 -2.67 -10.54 1.57
CA MET A 91 -3.66 -11.09 2.47
C MET A 91 -4.32 -12.37 1.92
N ALA A 92 -4.68 -13.27 2.82
CA ALA A 92 -5.53 -14.43 2.60
C ALA A 92 -6.76 -14.37 3.52
N PHE A 93 -7.87 -14.93 3.04
CA PHE A 93 -9.12 -15.06 3.78
C PHE A 93 -9.24 -16.50 4.29
N GLY A 94 -9.46 -16.66 5.59
CA GLY A 94 -9.63 -17.97 6.22
C GLY A 94 -11.10 -18.42 6.31
N GLU A 95 -11.30 -19.69 6.64
CA GLU A 95 -12.61 -20.36 6.71
C GLU A 95 -13.56 -19.81 7.78
N GLN A 96 -13.05 -19.03 8.72
CA GLN A 96 -13.84 -18.43 9.80
C GLN A 96 -14.07 -16.93 9.56
N GLY A 97 -13.78 -16.43 8.35
CA GLY A 97 -13.89 -15.00 8.04
C GLY A 97 -12.76 -14.17 8.64
N GLN A 98 -11.58 -14.77 8.87
CA GLN A 98 -10.38 -14.05 9.30
C GLN A 98 -9.54 -13.58 8.10
N ILE A 99 -8.86 -12.44 8.24
CA ILE A 99 -7.80 -11.99 7.35
C ILE A 99 -6.45 -12.38 7.96
N THR A 100 -5.63 -13.06 7.17
CA THR A 100 -4.29 -13.54 7.56
C THR A 100 -3.28 -13.19 6.47
N LEU A 101 -1.99 -13.42 6.74
CA LEU A 101 -0.94 -13.28 5.74
C LEU A 101 -0.86 -14.50 4.80
N ASP A 102 -0.86 -14.25 3.49
CA ASP A 102 -0.58 -15.23 2.45
C ASP A 102 0.91 -15.24 2.08
N LEU A 103 1.73 -15.87 2.93
CA LEU A 103 3.18 -15.91 2.71
C LEU A 103 3.56 -16.67 1.42
N ILE A 104 2.73 -17.64 1.00
CA ILE A 104 2.98 -18.47 -0.18
C ILE A 104 2.82 -17.63 -1.44
N ALA A 105 1.71 -16.89 -1.58
CA ALA A 105 1.49 -15.99 -2.71
C ALA A 105 2.36 -14.72 -2.64
N SER A 106 2.73 -14.26 -1.45
CA SER A 106 3.57 -13.07 -1.29
C SER A 106 4.98 -13.24 -1.81
N LYS A 107 5.58 -14.43 -1.61
CA LYS A 107 6.98 -14.70 -2.01
C LYS A 107 7.27 -14.45 -3.50
N PRO A 108 6.49 -14.98 -4.47
CA PRO A 108 6.73 -14.70 -5.89
C PRO A 108 6.49 -13.23 -6.24
N VAL A 109 5.47 -12.57 -5.66
CA VAL A 109 5.21 -11.14 -5.87
C VAL A 109 6.36 -10.27 -5.36
N TYR A 110 6.85 -10.54 -4.15
CA TYR A 110 8.02 -9.84 -3.61
C TYR A 110 9.23 -9.97 -4.53
N LYS A 111 9.55 -11.19 -4.99
CA LYS A 111 10.71 -11.42 -5.89
C LYS A 111 10.57 -10.68 -7.22
N LEU A 112 9.36 -10.65 -7.77
CA LEU A 112 9.07 -9.97 -9.03
C LEU A 112 9.19 -8.46 -8.88
N LEU A 113 8.62 -7.89 -7.82
CA LEU A 113 8.72 -6.46 -7.56
C LEU A 113 10.15 -6.03 -7.21
N GLN A 114 10.91 -6.85 -6.48
CA GLN A 114 12.29 -6.54 -6.10
C GLN A 114 13.23 -6.28 -7.29
N SER A 115 12.93 -6.79 -8.50
CA SER A 115 13.75 -6.49 -9.69
C SER A 115 13.54 -5.08 -10.23
N GLU A 116 12.36 -4.51 -10.02
CA GLU A 116 11.95 -3.20 -10.54
C GLU A 116 11.89 -2.11 -9.47
N TRP A 117 11.71 -2.53 -8.22
CA TRP A 117 11.49 -1.69 -7.05
C TRP A 117 12.47 -2.14 -5.97
N SER A 118 13.29 -1.23 -5.44
CA SER A 118 14.18 -1.58 -4.33
C SER A 118 13.37 -1.78 -3.05
N LEU A 119 13.08 -3.04 -2.71
CA LEU A 119 12.35 -3.38 -1.49
C LEU A 119 13.31 -3.64 -0.32
N GLY A 120 12.92 -3.16 0.87
CA GLY A 120 13.50 -3.53 2.15
C GLY A 120 13.15 -4.97 2.53
N SER A 121 13.71 -5.46 3.63
CA SER A 121 13.71 -6.90 3.88
C SER A 121 12.30 -7.48 4.09
N PRO A 122 12.09 -8.78 3.79
CA PRO A 122 10.84 -9.45 4.16
C PRO A 122 10.55 -9.41 5.67
N TYR A 123 11.57 -9.28 6.51
CA TYR A 123 11.41 -9.14 7.95
C TYR A 123 10.79 -7.77 8.32
N ASP A 124 11.31 -6.68 7.74
CA ASP A 124 10.75 -5.33 7.94
C ASP A 124 9.29 -5.26 7.48
N SER A 125 8.99 -5.97 6.38
CA SER A 125 7.63 -6.11 5.82
C SER A 125 6.67 -6.82 6.78
N LEU A 126 7.14 -7.85 7.48
CA LEU A 126 6.37 -8.56 8.52
C LEU A 126 6.20 -7.70 9.78
N GLN A 127 7.21 -6.91 10.15
CA GLN A 127 7.08 -5.95 11.25
C GLN A 127 6.03 -4.89 10.94
N LEU A 128 6.00 -4.35 9.72
CA LEU A 128 4.95 -3.42 9.29
C LEU A 128 3.56 -4.03 9.45
N TYR A 129 3.37 -5.30 9.07
CA TYR A 129 2.11 -6.01 9.31
C TYR A 129 1.74 -6.08 10.79
N GLN A 130 2.68 -6.50 11.64
CA GLN A 130 2.43 -6.60 13.08
C GLN A 130 2.08 -5.24 13.69
N ARG A 131 2.69 -4.15 13.20
CA ARG A 131 2.34 -2.78 13.60
C ARG A 131 0.94 -2.39 13.14
N TRP A 132 0.55 -2.78 11.93
CA TRP A 132 -0.80 -2.55 11.44
C TRP A 132 -1.84 -3.25 12.32
N VAL A 133 -1.67 -4.56 12.56
CA VAL A 133 -2.58 -5.35 13.42
C VAL A 133 -2.65 -4.77 14.82
N SER A 134 -1.50 -4.40 15.41
CA SER A 134 -1.47 -3.78 16.73
C SER A 134 -2.07 -2.37 16.77
N GLY A 135 -2.03 -1.63 15.65
CA GLY A 135 -2.69 -0.33 15.51
C GLY A 135 -4.22 -0.45 15.48
N VAL A 136 -4.75 -1.50 14.84
CA VAL A 136 -6.18 -1.83 14.89
C VAL A 136 -6.58 -2.26 16.30
N GLU A 137 -5.81 -3.14 16.93
CA GLU A 137 -6.06 -3.58 18.32
C GLU A 137 -6.06 -2.41 19.30
N HIS A 138 -5.16 -1.43 19.13
CA HIS A 138 -5.14 -0.25 19.99
C HIS A 138 -6.31 0.70 19.74
N SER A 139 -6.89 0.72 18.54
CA SER A 139 -8.05 1.56 18.25
C SER A 139 -9.34 1.06 18.93
N CYS A 140 -9.31 -0.13 19.55
CA CYS A 140 -10.41 -0.64 20.36
C CYS A 140 -10.63 0.19 21.66
N PRO A 141 -11.88 0.40 22.11
CA PRO A 141 -12.20 1.21 23.30
C PRO A 141 -11.51 0.74 24.59
N ASP A 142 -11.17 1.71 25.46
CA ASP A 142 -10.55 1.46 26.77
C ASP A 142 -11.48 0.67 27.70
N GLY A 143 -10.98 -0.46 28.24
CA GLY A 143 -11.73 -1.39 29.09
C GLY A 143 -11.74 -2.84 28.58
N LEU A 144 -11.43 -3.06 27.31
CA LEU A 144 -11.28 -4.39 26.69
C LEU A 144 -9.81 -4.75 26.39
N ARG A 145 -8.90 -3.79 26.54
CA ARG A 145 -7.47 -3.88 26.16
C ARG A 145 -6.58 -4.73 27.10
N ARG A 146 -7.07 -5.15 28.28
CA ARG A 146 -6.18 -5.73 29.32
C ARG A 146 -6.51 -7.14 29.80
N GLU A 147 -7.69 -7.71 29.52
CA GLU A 147 -8.05 -9.03 30.07
C GLU A 147 -8.89 -9.93 29.14
N LEU A 148 -9.00 -9.61 27.84
CA LEU A 148 -9.69 -10.47 26.89
C LEU A 148 -8.76 -10.92 25.76
N PRO A 149 -8.83 -12.19 25.33
CA PRO A 149 -8.09 -12.66 24.15
C PRO A 149 -8.57 -12.00 22.84
N HIS A 150 -9.70 -11.27 22.86
CA HIS A 150 -10.32 -10.59 21.71
C HIS A 150 -10.93 -9.24 22.09
N CYS A 151 -10.95 -8.29 21.16
CA CYS A 151 -11.66 -7.03 21.27
C CYS A 151 -13.14 -7.18 20.88
N VAL A 152 -14.05 -6.70 21.73
CA VAL A 152 -15.49 -6.62 21.42
C VAL A 152 -15.82 -5.19 20.99
N MET A 153 -15.90 -4.93 19.69
CA MET A 153 -16.40 -3.63 19.21
C MET A 153 -17.90 -3.53 19.47
N LYS A 154 -18.28 -2.85 20.56
CA LYS A 154 -19.66 -2.37 20.74
C LYS A 154 -19.81 -1.03 20.02
N PRO A 155 -20.92 -0.77 19.32
CA PRO A 155 -21.23 0.56 18.82
C PRO A 155 -21.38 1.50 20.01
N PHE A 156 -20.36 2.31 20.26
CA PHE A 156 -20.41 3.37 21.26
C PHE A 156 -20.84 4.63 20.54
N TYR A 157 -22.01 5.18 20.89
CA TYR A 157 -22.31 6.57 20.57
C TYR A 157 -21.24 7.42 21.27
N SER A 158 -20.43 8.14 20.49
CA SER A 158 -19.33 8.94 21.00
C SER A 158 -19.87 10.04 21.92
N LEU A 159 -19.70 9.83 23.23
CA LEU A 159 -19.89 10.86 24.23
C LEU A 159 -18.56 11.60 24.36
N GLY A 160 -18.22 12.44 23.36
CA GLY A 160 -17.20 13.47 23.57
C GLY A 160 -16.38 13.96 22.39
N GLY A 161 -16.41 13.37 21.20
CA GLY A 161 -15.97 13.97 19.92
C GLY A 161 -14.65 14.77 19.90
N LEU A 162 -13.67 14.46 20.76
CA LEU A 162 -12.46 15.27 20.94
C LEU A 162 -11.17 14.58 20.49
N LEU A 163 -11.23 13.27 20.17
CA LEU A 163 -10.11 12.47 19.63
C LEU A 163 -10.62 11.37 18.68
N ASP A 164 -11.72 11.61 17.97
CA ASP A 164 -12.25 10.64 17.00
C ASP A 164 -11.41 10.74 15.72
N SER A 165 -10.40 9.88 15.57
CA SER A 165 -9.98 9.51 14.22
C SER A 165 -11.04 8.55 13.70
N ASP A 166 -11.79 8.93 12.66
CA ASP A 166 -12.72 8.03 11.95
C ASP A 166 -12.03 6.81 11.31
N SER A 167 -10.71 6.65 11.48
CA SER A 167 -9.94 5.50 11.02
C SER A 167 -10.01 4.32 11.98
N SER A 168 -10.22 3.13 11.42
CA SER A 168 -10.22 1.85 12.15
C SER A 168 -8.82 1.40 12.65
N TYR A 169 -7.80 2.26 12.53
CA TYR A 169 -6.42 2.05 12.99
C TYR A 169 -5.77 3.37 13.47
N GLU A 170 -4.77 3.26 14.35
CA GLU A 170 -4.02 4.40 14.89
C GLU A 170 -2.85 4.80 13.96
N LEU A 171 -3.08 5.80 13.10
CA LEU A 171 -2.11 6.21 12.07
C LEU A 171 -0.79 6.72 12.66
N GLU A 172 -0.84 7.47 13.76
CA GLU A 172 0.35 8.04 14.39
C GLU A 172 1.34 6.96 14.83
N ARG A 173 0.82 5.81 15.29
CA ARG A 173 1.64 4.66 15.68
C ARG A 173 2.41 4.07 14.50
N ILE A 174 1.77 4.01 13.32
CA ILE A 174 2.40 3.53 12.09
C ILE A 174 3.47 4.54 11.65
N ASN A 175 3.14 5.84 11.59
CA ASN A 175 4.09 6.90 11.24
C ASN A 175 5.31 6.92 12.17
N ASN A 176 5.11 6.79 13.49
CA ASN A 176 6.20 6.74 14.47
C ASN A 176 7.10 5.51 14.31
N TRP A 177 6.58 4.40 13.81
CA TRP A 177 7.40 3.24 13.49
C TRP A 177 8.18 3.43 12.19
N LEU A 178 7.55 4.01 11.15
CA LEU A 178 8.18 4.28 9.86
C LEU A 178 9.38 5.24 9.99
N THR A 179 9.26 6.28 10.82
CA THR A 179 10.36 7.23 11.09
C THR A 179 11.56 6.61 11.80
N GLN A 180 11.39 5.46 12.46
CA GLN A 180 12.45 4.71 13.12
C GLN A 180 13.18 3.74 12.18
N GLN A 181 12.66 3.55 10.97
CA GLN A 181 13.28 2.65 9.98
C GLN A 181 14.41 3.35 9.22
N ALA A 182 15.32 2.56 8.65
CA ALA A 182 16.23 3.08 7.63
C ALA A 182 15.40 3.70 6.48
N PRO A 183 15.90 4.75 5.79
CA PRO A 183 15.12 5.58 4.85
C PRO A 183 14.20 4.76 3.93
N LEU A 184 12.94 5.19 3.87
CA LEU A 184 11.87 4.60 3.06
C LEU A 184 11.17 5.71 2.27
N ASP A 185 11.05 5.53 0.96
CA ASP A 185 10.41 6.49 0.06
C ASP A 185 8.96 6.11 -0.27
N TYR A 186 8.59 4.83 -0.14
CA TYR A 186 7.25 4.34 -0.45
C TYR A 186 6.89 3.04 0.29
N LEU A 187 5.59 2.75 0.34
CA LEU A 187 5.01 1.48 0.78
C LEU A 187 4.21 0.88 -0.37
N ILE A 188 4.18 -0.44 -0.45
CA ILE A 188 3.28 -1.19 -1.33
C ILE A 188 2.33 -1.98 -0.42
N LEU A 189 1.04 -1.66 -0.49
CA LEU A 189 0.01 -2.20 0.39
C LEU A 189 -0.97 -3.08 -0.40
N PRO A 190 -1.28 -4.30 0.08
CA PRO A 190 -2.33 -5.13 -0.51
C PRO A 190 -3.71 -4.58 -0.17
N ASP A 191 -4.53 -4.39 -1.19
CA ASP A 191 -5.92 -3.89 -1.11
C ASP A 191 -6.09 -2.77 -0.08
N LEU A 192 -5.62 -1.57 -0.46
CA LEU A 192 -5.71 -0.39 0.42
C LEU A 192 -7.15 -0.11 0.87
N ALA A 193 -8.14 -0.41 0.02
CA ALA A 193 -9.54 -0.26 0.37
C ALA A 193 -9.98 -1.27 1.45
N LEU A 194 -9.49 -2.51 1.43
CA LEU A 194 -9.66 -3.45 2.54
C LEU A 194 -9.04 -2.88 3.82
N LEU A 195 -7.81 -2.36 3.73
CA LEU A 195 -7.07 -1.81 4.87
C LEU A 195 -7.69 -0.54 5.47
N LYS A 196 -8.53 0.18 4.72
CA LYS A 196 -9.29 1.35 5.18
C LYS A 196 -10.73 1.04 5.59
N SER A 197 -11.18 -0.20 5.45
CA SER A 197 -12.55 -0.62 5.77
C SER A 197 -12.65 -1.26 7.15
N ASP A 198 -13.86 -1.39 7.68
CA ASP A 198 -14.12 -2.11 8.95
C ASP A 198 -13.73 -3.60 8.89
N SER A 199 -13.51 -4.14 7.70
CA SER A 199 -13.02 -5.51 7.52
C SER A 199 -11.64 -5.73 8.13
N VAL A 200 -10.84 -4.68 8.40
CA VAL A 200 -9.57 -4.82 9.14
C VAL A 200 -9.72 -5.35 10.55
N LEU A 201 -10.91 -5.27 11.14
CA LEU A 201 -11.22 -5.90 12.42
C LEU A 201 -11.11 -7.42 12.38
N GLN A 202 -11.12 -8.00 11.17
CA GLN A 202 -10.93 -9.43 10.94
C GLN A 202 -9.45 -9.83 10.83
N LEU A 203 -8.50 -8.90 10.99
CA LEU A 203 -7.08 -9.22 10.97
C LEU A 203 -6.67 -10.16 12.10
N SER A 204 -5.61 -10.92 11.86
CA SER A 204 -5.02 -11.85 12.81
C SER A 204 -3.49 -11.73 12.78
N TYR A 205 -2.81 -11.95 13.90
CA TYR A 205 -1.35 -11.87 13.92
C TYR A 205 -0.64 -12.95 13.08
N SER A 206 -1.32 -14.07 12.82
CA SER A 206 -0.82 -15.21 12.05
C SER A 206 -1.98 -16.08 11.53
N PRO A 207 -1.75 -16.96 10.55
CA PRO A 207 -2.78 -17.87 10.03
C PRO A 207 -3.49 -18.74 11.08
N ASN A 208 -2.79 -19.08 12.17
CA ASN A 208 -3.29 -19.95 13.23
C ASN A 208 -3.66 -19.19 14.50
N SER A 209 -3.48 -17.87 14.54
CA SER A 209 -3.92 -17.06 15.66
C SER A 209 -5.39 -16.68 15.47
N PRO A 210 -6.14 -16.51 16.55
CA PRO A 210 -7.49 -16.01 16.43
C PRO A 210 -7.51 -14.56 15.92
N VAL A 211 -8.69 -14.14 15.51
CA VAL A 211 -8.98 -12.77 15.06
C VAL A 211 -8.82 -11.79 16.21
N ILE A 212 -8.39 -10.56 15.92
CA ILE A 212 -8.25 -9.51 16.94
C ILE A 212 -9.59 -9.08 17.55
N THR A 213 -10.70 -9.26 16.84
CA THR A 213 -12.06 -8.99 17.33
C THR A 213 -12.94 -10.25 17.40
N GLU A 214 -13.88 -10.25 18.34
CA GLU A 214 -14.96 -11.24 18.42
C GLU A 214 -16.14 -10.80 17.54
N GLN A 215 -16.28 -11.41 16.36
CA GLN A 215 -17.48 -11.30 15.52
C GLN A 215 -17.98 -12.69 15.13
N ASN A 216 -19.28 -12.81 14.86
CA ASN A 216 -19.81 -14.05 14.30
C ASN A 216 -19.31 -14.21 12.86
N SER A 217 -19.12 -15.46 12.43
CA SER A 217 -18.53 -15.75 11.10
C SER A 217 -19.36 -15.17 9.96
N GLU A 218 -20.69 -15.21 10.04
CA GLU A 218 -21.60 -14.68 9.02
C GLU A 218 -21.40 -13.17 8.77
N SER A 219 -21.31 -12.38 9.83
CA SER A 219 -21.02 -10.93 9.76
C SER A 219 -19.62 -10.66 9.25
N SER A 220 -18.62 -11.45 9.67
CA SER A 220 -17.26 -11.35 9.14
C SER A 220 -17.23 -11.60 7.64
N TYR A 221 -17.96 -12.61 7.17
CA TYR A 221 -18.06 -12.92 5.74
C TYR A 221 -18.71 -11.80 4.93
N GLN A 222 -19.81 -11.23 5.40
CA GLN A 222 -20.48 -10.11 4.73
C GLN A 222 -19.54 -8.91 4.55
N HIS A 223 -18.74 -8.58 5.57
CA HIS A 223 -17.74 -7.51 5.47
C HIS A 223 -16.58 -7.84 4.51
N LEU A 224 -16.19 -9.12 4.40
CA LEU A 224 -15.07 -9.53 3.56
C LEU A 224 -15.45 -9.77 2.10
N GLN A 225 -16.70 -10.15 1.84
CA GLN A 225 -17.19 -10.55 0.52
C GLN A 225 -16.79 -9.59 -0.62
N PRO A 226 -16.85 -8.24 -0.48
CA PRO A 226 -16.46 -7.31 -1.54
C PRO A 226 -14.97 -7.40 -1.93
N PHE A 227 -14.13 -7.93 -1.06
CA PHE A 227 -12.68 -8.00 -1.23
C PHE A 227 -12.20 -9.39 -1.67
N MET A 228 -13.01 -10.44 -1.50
CA MET A 228 -12.61 -11.82 -1.81
C MET A 228 -12.46 -12.09 -3.32
N LEU A 229 -13.06 -11.25 -4.15
CA LEU A 229 -13.15 -11.44 -5.61
C LEU A 229 -12.24 -10.49 -6.40
N ARG A 230 -11.32 -9.84 -5.68
CA ARG A 230 -10.30 -8.98 -6.24
C ARG A 230 -9.00 -9.11 -5.46
N LYS A 231 -7.94 -8.62 -6.06
CA LYS A 231 -6.66 -8.37 -5.39
C LYS A 231 -6.12 -7.07 -5.94
N SER A 232 -5.61 -6.19 -5.09
CA SER A 232 -4.85 -5.04 -5.54
C SER A 232 -3.57 -4.86 -4.76
N LEU A 233 -2.63 -4.15 -5.37
CA LEU A 233 -1.45 -3.57 -4.75
C LEU A 233 -1.52 -2.07 -4.99
N ASP A 234 -1.35 -1.31 -3.93
CA ASP A 234 -1.42 0.14 -3.91
C ASP A 234 -0.08 0.69 -3.42
N TRP A 235 0.52 1.59 -4.20
CA TRP A 235 1.76 2.27 -3.86
C TRP A 235 1.43 3.58 -3.16
N VAL A 236 1.97 3.74 -1.96
CA VAL A 236 1.79 4.93 -1.12
C VAL A 236 3.15 5.59 -0.93
N LEU A 237 3.20 6.91 -1.12
CA LEU A 237 4.44 7.67 -1.01
C LEU A 237 4.68 8.14 0.42
N LEU A 238 5.95 8.19 0.80
CA LEU A 238 6.41 8.76 2.05
C LEU A 238 7.15 10.07 1.79
N ASP A 239 7.16 10.95 2.80
CA ASP A 239 7.99 12.15 2.80
C ASP A 239 9.44 11.81 3.21
N ASN A 240 10.29 12.85 3.23
CA ASN A 240 11.72 12.70 3.55
C ASN A 240 11.98 12.26 5.01
N ASP A 241 10.97 12.36 5.89
CA ASP A 241 11.04 11.94 7.28
C ASP A 241 10.44 10.52 7.47
N ASN A 242 10.23 9.78 6.37
CA ASN A 242 9.54 8.49 6.30
C ASN A 242 8.11 8.53 6.87
N ARG A 243 7.39 9.64 6.74
CA ARG A 243 5.99 9.75 7.15
C ARG A 243 5.08 9.74 5.93
N LEU A 244 3.81 9.41 6.12
CA LEU A 244 2.83 9.59 5.05
C LEU A 244 2.72 11.08 4.68
N ILE A 245 2.68 11.38 3.39
CA ILE A 245 2.55 12.75 2.86
C ILE A 245 1.20 13.38 3.24
N SER A 246 0.19 12.55 3.49
CA SER A 246 -1.16 12.93 3.91
C SER A 246 -1.51 12.28 5.25
N ASP A 247 -2.53 12.84 5.92
CA ASP A 247 -3.14 12.26 7.13
C ASP A 247 -3.95 10.97 6.85
N GLU A 248 -3.78 10.40 5.66
CA GLU A 248 -4.34 9.12 5.25
C GLU A 248 -3.41 8.44 4.24
N PHE A 249 -3.60 7.14 4.02
CA PHE A 249 -2.92 6.43 2.94
C PHE A 249 -3.59 6.77 1.59
N VAL A 250 -2.83 7.43 0.72
CA VAL A 250 -3.23 7.78 -0.65
C VAL A 250 -2.44 6.95 -1.65
N SER A 251 -3.14 6.35 -2.60
CA SER A 251 -2.54 5.54 -3.66
C SER A 251 -2.04 6.42 -4.80
N TYR A 252 -0.74 6.36 -5.10
CA TYR A 252 -0.09 7.00 -6.25
C TYR A 252 0.15 6.03 -7.41
N GLY A 253 -0.11 4.75 -7.18
CA GLY A 253 -0.16 3.73 -8.22
C GLY A 253 -0.91 2.52 -7.72
N ARG A 254 -1.62 1.86 -8.60
CA ARG A 254 -2.43 0.69 -8.29
C ARG A 254 -2.28 -0.34 -9.39
N CYS A 255 -2.08 -1.59 -9.02
CA CYS A 255 -2.34 -2.73 -9.88
C CYS A 255 -3.45 -3.57 -9.25
N SER A 256 -4.46 -3.94 -10.02
CA SER A 256 -5.60 -4.72 -9.54
C SER A 256 -5.97 -5.82 -10.51
N VAL A 257 -6.43 -6.93 -9.96
CA VAL A 257 -7.02 -8.04 -10.70
C VAL A 257 -8.37 -8.32 -10.07
N SER A 258 -9.44 -8.22 -10.85
CA SER A 258 -10.81 -8.40 -10.35
C SER A 258 -11.71 -9.04 -11.40
N TRP A 259 -12.80 -9.66 -10.96
CA TRP A 259 -13.80 -10.21 -11.85
C TRP A 259 -14.76 -9.13 -12.37
N GLN A 260 -15.04 -9.17 -13.66
CA GLN A 260 -15.97 -8.24 -14.29
C GLN A 260 -17.41 -8.51 -13.82
N GLY A 261 -18.12 -7.47 -13.36
CA GLY A 261 -19.53 -7.56 -12.96
C GLY A 261 -19.78 -8.06 -11.53
N LEU A 262 -18.74 -8.49 -10.82
CA LEU A 262 -18.84 -8.99 -9.44
C LEU A 262 -18.80 -7.89 -8.37
N ASN A 263 -18.23 -6.73 -8.71
CA ASN A 263 -18.19 -5.57 -7.80
C ASN A 263 -19.59 -4.97 -7.53
N ALA A 264 -20.62 -5.39 -8.27
CA ALA A 264 -21.99 -4.82 -8.19
C ALA A 264 -23.00 -5.71 -7.43
N GLN A 265 -22.64 -6.96 -7.09
CA GLN A 265 -23.58 -7.94 -6.52
C GLN A 265 -23.47 -8.12 -5.00
N GLY A 266 -22.59 -7.36 -4.33
CA GLY A 266 -22.50 -7.31 -2.86
C GLY A 266 -23.70 -6.66 -2.16
N ASP A 267 -24.66 -6.12 -2.92
CA ASP A 267 -25.85 -5.42 -2.40
C ASP A 267 -27.14 -6.28 -2.43
N SER A 268 -27.12 -7.47 -3.04
CA SER A 268 -28.29 -8.35 -3.12
C SER A 268 -28.27 -9.39 -2.00
N GLY A 269 -28.97 -9.07 -0.90
CA GLY A 269 -29.06 -9.84 0.35
C GLY A 269 -29.79 -11.20 0.31
N ASP A 270 -29.67 -11.97 -0.77
CA ASP A 270 -30.07 -13.39 -0.79
C ASP A 270 -28.81 -14.25 -0.71
N GLY A 271 -28.28 -14.37 0.50
CA GLY A 271 -27.03 -15.06 0.81
C GLY A 271 -27.17 -16.58 0.72
N GLN A 272 -26.87 -17.16 -0.46
CA GLN A 272 -26.37 -18.53 -0.47
C GLN A 272 -24.95 -18.55 0.11
N PRO A 273 -24.62 -19.51 1.00
CA PRO A 273 -23.27 -19.64 1.51
C PRO A 273 -22.32 -19.91 0.34
N LEU A 274 -21.38 -18.99 0.10
CA LEU A 274 -20.30 -19.17 -0.86
C LEU A 274 -19.44 -20.36 -0.44
N ASP A 275 -19.25 -21.31 -1.35
CA ASP A 275 -18.41 -22.48 -1.14
C ASP A 275 -16.94 -22.06 -0.96
N PHE A 276 -16.34 -22.38 0.20
CA PHE A 276 -14.97 -21.98 0.52
C PHE A 276 -13.94 -22.66 -0.39
N ASP A 277 -14.17 -23.91 -0.78
CA ASP A 277 -13.29 -24.61 -1.74
C ASP A 277 -13.28 -23.87 -3.08
N TYR A 278 -14.41 -23.28 -3.42
CA TYR A 278 -14.56 -22.48 -4.63
C TYR A 278 -13.85 -21.12 -4.51
N LEU A 279 -14.03 -20.41 -3.40
CA LEU A 279 -13.33 -19.15 -3.13
C LEU A 279 -11.81 -19.32 -3.13
N SER A 280 -11.32 -20.46 -2.62
CA SER A 280 -9.92 -20.84 -2.69
C SER A 280 -9.42 -20.98 -4.13
N GLN A 281 -10.21 -21.61 -5.02
CA GLN A 281 -9.90 -21.70 -6.45
C GLN A 281 -9.89 -20.33 -7.13
N ILE A 282 -10.89 -19.48 -6.85
CA ILE A 282 -10.92 -18.09 -7.36
C ILE A 282 -9.66 -17.34 -6.92
N SER A 283 -9.35 -17.39 -5.63
CA SER A 283 -8.17 -16.73 -5.04
C SER A 283 -6.88 -17.21 -5.70
N ALA A 284 -6.74 -18.50 -5.96
CA ALA A 284 -5.59 -19.06 -6.67
C ALA A 284 -5.47 -18.51 -8.11
N VAL A 285 -6.58 -18.39 -8.84
CA VAL A 285 -6.62 -17.78 -10.18
C VAL A 285 -6.24 -16.31 -10.12
N ILE A 286 -6.83 -15.53 -9.21
CA ILE A 286 -6.53 -14.10 -9.03
C ILE A 286 -5.06 -13.90 -8.66
N ASN A 287 -4.53 -14.66 -7.70
CA ASN A 287 -3.13 -14.58 -7.30
C ASN A 287 -2.18 -14.87 -8.47
N LYS A 288 -2.49 -15.89 -9.28
CA LYS A 288 -1.72 -16.20 -10.50
C LYS A 288 -1.76 -15.05 -11.50
N ARG A 289 -2.95 -14.48 -11.75
CA ARG A 289 -3.12 -13.38 -12.70
C ARG A 289 -2.56 -12.06 -12.21
N MET A 290 -2.53 -11.81 -10.90
CA MET A 290 -1.80 -10.69 -10.32
C MET A 290 -0.31 -10.82 -10.59
N HIS A 291 0.25 -12.01 -10.41
CA HIS A 291 1.66 -12.24 -10.74
C HIS A 291 1.94 -12.09 -12.26
N ASP A 292 1.04 -12.55 -13.13
CA ASP A 292 1.15 -12.32 -14.58
C ASP A 292 1.08 -10.82 -14.92
N LEU A 293 0.11 -10.08 -14.35
CA LEU A 293 -0.03 -8.64 -14.51
C LEU A 293 1.23 -7.88 -14.10
N LEU A 294 1.82 -8.26 -12.96
CA LEU A 294 3.03 -7.62 -12.44
C LEU A 294 4.29 -7.96 -13.26
N LYS A 295 4.27 -9.03 -14.07
CA LYS A 295 5.37 -9.30 -15.00
C LYS A 295 5.33 -8.37 -16.20
N ASP A 296 4.13 -8.01 -16.64
CA ASP A 296 3.94 -7.12 -17.79
C ASP A 296 4.34 -5.67 -17.47
N ILE A 297 4.52 -5.31 -16.19
CA ILE A 297 5.09 -4.01 -15.74
C ILE A 297 6.61 -4.04 -15.50
N SER A 298 7.26 -5.19 -15.64
CA SER A 298 8.71 -5.29 -15.63
C SER A 298 9.20 -4.92 -17.03
N PHE A 299 9.98 -3.83 -17.15
CA PHE A 299 10.46 -3.29 -18.44
C PHE A 299 11.88 -3.75 -18.71
#